data_AF-A0A5S3YMD7-F1
#
_entry.id   AF-A0A5S3YMD7-F1
#
_cell.length_a   1.000
_cell.length_b   1.000
_cell.length_c   1.000
_cell.angle_alpha   90.00
_cell.angle_beta   90.00
_cell.angle_gamma   90.00
#
_symmetry.space_group_name_H-M   'P 1'
#
loop_
_entity.id
_entity.type
_entity.pdbx_description
1 polymer ?
#
loop_
_entity_poly.entity_id
_entity_poly.type
_entity_poly.pdbx_seq_one_letter_code
_entity_poly.pdbx_strand_id
1 'polypeptide(L)'
;DTLYLGYGFATLNRDGFGEFKVSTLPGQDKENYNKEIQAARLTLEYRPSDDLFFRLAWDKTDDDSNSKGGYRLLPSLLTDAPVPDSVFDSYTSMPTWNKVELEGYSLTARWDLSDATTIKYIGASRDSYSPTNI
;
A
#
# COMPACT_ATOMS: atom_id res chain seq x y z
N ASP A 1 -14.00 -28.61 -18.99
CA ASP A 1 -13.52 -27.22 -18.78
C ASP A 1 -13.71 -26.82 -17.33
N THR A 2 -12.79 -26.03 -16.77
CA THR A 2 -12.90 -25.52 -15.38
C THR A 2 -12.48 -24.06 -15.30
N LEU A 3 -13.27 -23.27 -14.57
CA LEU A 3 -12.99 -21.87 -14.26
C LEU A 3 -12.90 -21.71 -12.75
N TYR A 4 -11.81 -21.13 -12.27
CA TYR A 4 -11.60 -20.79 -10.87
C TYR A 4 -11.50 -19.29 -10.71
N LEU A 5 -12.24 -18.75 -9.74
CA LEU A 5 -12.16 -17.36 -9.33
C LEU A 5 -11.65 -17.30 -7.90
N GLY A 6 -10.51 -16.65 -7.71
CA GLY A 6 -9.98 -16.26 -6.41
C GLY A 6 -10.07 -14.74 -6.25
N TYR A 7 -10.52 -14.28 -5.10
CA TYR A 7 -10.47 -12.86 -4.76
C TYR A 7 -10.05 -12.70 -3.30
N GLY A 8 -9.55 -11.52 -2.97
CA GLY A 8 -9.24 -11.14 -1.60
C GLY A 8 -9.36 -9.64 -1.48
N PHE A 9 -9.95 -9.20 -0.37
CA PHE A 9 -10.06 -7.80 -0.02
C PHE A 9 -9.79 -7.64 1.46
N ALA A 10 -8.99 -6.63 1.82
CA ALA A 10 -8.66 -6.32 3.19
C ALA A 10 -8.60 -4.80 3.38
N THR A 11 -9.06 -4.35 4.53
CA THR A 11 -8.79 -3.01 5.04
C THR A 11 -8.05 -3.17 6.36
N LEU A 12 -6.91 -2.48 6.48
CA LEU A 12 -6.04 -2.55 7.64
C LEU A 12 -5.97 -1.15 8.25
N ASN A 13 -6.83 -0.92 9.23
CA ASN A 13 -6.95 0.38 9.89
C ASN A 13 -6.49 0.31 11.34
N ARG A 14 -5.82 1.36 11.80
CA ARG A 14 -5.42 1.52 13.19
C ARG A 14 -5.18 3.00 13.50
N ASP A 15 -5.76 3.46 14.60
CA ASP A 15 -5.54 4.78 15.17
C ASP A 15 -4.05 5.07 15.41
N GLY A 16 -3.68 6.35 15.42
CA GLY A 16 -2.29 6.79 15.63
C GLY A 16 -1.70 6.36 16.98
N PHE A 17 -0.36 6.28 17.08
CA PHE A 17 0.30 6.02 18.37
C PHE A 17 0.42 7.28 19.25
N GLY A 18 0.22 8.45 18.65
CA GLY A 18 0.30 9.76 19.29
C GLY A 18 -0.23 10.81 18.34
N GLU A 19 0.14 12.08 18.56
CA GLU A 19 -0.44 13.19 17.81
C GLU A 19 0.59 14.17 17.24
N PHE A 20 0.28 14.73 16.08
CA PHE A 20 0.88 15.97 15.59
C PHE A 20 0.30 17.17 16.36
N LYS A 21 1.00 17.61 17.41
CA LYS A 21 0.52 18.65 18.35
C LYS A 21 0.39 20.02 17.70
N VAL A 22 1.33 20.38 16.84
CA VAL A 22 1.27 21.60 16.02
C VAL A 22 1.58 21.21 14.59
N SER A 23 0.67 21.59 13.69
CA SER A 23 0.91 21.62 12.24
C SER A 23 0.76 23.05 11.75
N THR A 24 1.73 23.51 10.98
CA THR A 24 1.73 24.86 10.36
C THR A 24 0.76 24.93 9.18
N LEU A 25 0.22 23.78 8.74
CA LEU A 25 -0.75 23.67 7.66
C LEU A 25 -2.16 23.45 8.24
N PRO A 26 -3.20 24.13 7.72
CA PRO A 26 -4.57 23.90 8.15
C PRO A 26 -5.11 22.55 7.64
N GLY A 27 -6.09 21.99 8.36
CA GLY A 27 -6.85 20.81 7.92
C GLY A 27 -6.08 19.49 7.87
N GLN A 28 -4.94 19.39 8.57
CA GLN A 28 -4.17 18.16 8.64
C GLN A 28 -4.77 17.17 9.64
N ASP A 29 -4.75 15.89 9.29
CA ASP A 29 -5.00 14.83 10.26
C ASP A 29 -3.84 14.79 11.27
N LYS A 30 -4.19 14.72 12.55
CA LYS A 30 -3.25 14.79 13.66
C LYS A 30 -2.83 13.42 14.17
N GLU A 31 -3.44 12.32 13.73
CA GLU A 31 -3.05 11.01 14.21
C GLU A 31 -1.65 10.62 13.71
N ASN A 32 -0.65 10.69 14.59
CA ASN A 32 0.72 10.39 14.21
C ASN A 32 0.88 8.89 13.94
N TYR A 33 1.32 8.58 12.72
CA TYR A 33 1.58 7.22 12.27
C TYR A 33 0.38 6.30 12.45
N ASN A 34 -0.82 6.73 12.05
CA ASN A 34 -1.99 5.83 11.94
C ASN A 34 -1.81 4.85 10.76
N LYS A 35 -2.80 3.97 10.57
CA LYS A 35 -2.89 3.09 9.40
C LYS A 35 -4.26 3.21 8.76
N GLU A 36 -4.24 3.43 7.46
CA GLU A 36 -5.41 3.39 6.58
C GLU A 36 -4.97 2.77 5.25
N ILE A 37 -5.07 1.44 5.17
CA ILE A 37 -4.61 0.67 4.01
C ILE A 37 -5.77 -0.16 3.48
N GLN A 38 -5.96 -0.13 2.17
CA GLN A 38 -6.88 -0.99 1.44
C GLN A 38 -6.10 -1.84 0.45
N ALA A 39 -6.36 -3.13 0.43
CA ALA A 39 -5.72 -4.06 -0.50
C ALA A 39 -6.76 -4.98 -1.13
N ALA A 40 -6.69 -5.13 -2.44
CA ALA A 40 -7.55 -5.99 -3.24
C ALA A 40 -6.71 -6.86 -4.16
N ARG A 41 -7.15 -8.10 -4.36
CA ARG A 41 -6.61 -8.98 -5.40
C ARG A 41 -7.72 -9.78 -6.05
N LEU A 42 -7.57 -10.03 -7.34
CA LEU A 42 -8.43 -10.90 -8.12
C LEU A 42 -7.56 -11.83 -8.96
N THR A 43 -7.97 -13.07 -9.08
CA THR A 43 -7.29 -14.08 -9.90
C THR A 43 -8.34 -14.93 -10.58
N LEU A 44 -8.32 -14.92 -11.90
CA LEU A 44 -9.13 -15.77 -12.74
C LEU A 44 -8.22 -16.82 -13.36
N GLU A 45 -8.49 -18.10 -13.08
CA GLU A 45 -7.79 -19.22 -13.70
C GLU A 45 -8.76 -20.02 -14.55
N TYR A 46 -8.38 -20.26 -15.80
CA TYR A 46 -9.20 -20.98 -16.77
C TYR A 46 -8.43 -22.15 -17.38
N ARG A 47 -9.05 -23.32 -17.35
CA ARG A 47 -8.55 -24.58 -17.91
C ARG A 47 -9.58 -25.15 -18.89
N PRO A 48 -9.54 -24.76 -20.18
CA PRO A 48 -10.48 -25.27 -21.17
C PRO A 48 -10.27 -26.77 -21.43
N SER A 49 -9.03 -27.25 -21.33
CA SER A 49 -8.62 -28.66 -21.46
C SER A 49 -7.47 -28.96 -20.50
N ASP A 50 -7.00 -30.21 -20.48
CA ASP A 50 -5.84 -30.61 -19.65
C ASP A 50 -4.53 -29.96 -20.13
N ASP A 51 -4.42 -29.69 -21.43
CA ASP A 51 -3.21 -29.13 -22.06
C ASP A 51 -3.12 -27.60 -21.98
N LEU A 52 -4.23 -26.91 -21.72
CA LEU A 52 -4.33 -25.45 -21.79
C LEU A 52 -4.61 -24.84 -20.43
N PHE A 53 -3.83 -23.82 -20.08
CA PHE A 53 -3.96 -23.10 -18.82
C PHE A 53 -3.81 -21.59 -19.05
N PHE A 54 -4.75 -20.83 -18.50
CA PHE A 54 -4.72 -19.37 -18.49
C PHE A 54 -4.92 -18.86 -17.08
N ARG A 55 -4.17 -17.83 -16.69
CA ARG A 55 -4.36 -17.11 -15.43
C ARG A 55 -4.23 -15.62 -15.65
N LEU A 56 -5.29 -14.88 -15.35
CA LEU A 56 -5.28 -13.44 -15.24
C LEU A 56 -5.28 -13.09 -13.75
N ALA A 57 -4.38 -12.22 -13.32
CA ALA A 57 -4.37 -11.70 -11.96
C ALA A 57 -4.29 -10.17 -11.98
N TRP A 58 -4.98 -9.57 -11.02
CA TRP A 58 -4.99 -8.14 -10.74
C TRP A 58 -4.79 -7.94 -9.25
N ASP A 59 -4.00 -6.93 -8.89
CA ASP A 59 -3.81 -6.51 -7.51
C ASP A 59 -3.77 -4.99 -7.42
N LYS A 60 -4.38 -4.45 -6.36
CA LYS A 60 -4.34 -3.02 -6.05
C LYS A 60 -4.17 -2.82 -4.56
N THR A 61 -3.28 -1.91 -4.19
CA THR A 61 -3.10 -1.44 -2.81
C THR A 61 -3.14 0.07 -2.80
N ASP A 62 -3.88 0.62 -1.86
CA ASP A 62 -3.98 2.04 -1.58
C ASP A 62 -3.67 2.26 -0.09
N ASP A 63 -2.70 3.11 0.20
CA ASP A 63 -2.25 3.47 1.55
C ASP A 63 -2.32 5.00 1.71
N ASP A 64 -3.27 5.45 2.53
CA ASP A 64 -3.48 6.86 2.91
C ASP A 64 -2.96 7.15 4.34
N SER A 65 -2.15 6.25 4.91
CA SER A 65 -1.66 6.37 6.29
C SER A 65 -0.87 7.67 6.50
N ASN A 66 -1.01 8.29 7.66
CA ASN A 66 -0.18 9.42 8.03
C ASN A 66 1.30 9.03 8.14
N SER A 67 2.12 10.01 7.79
CA SER A 67 3.56 10.02 8.04
C SER A 67 3.90 9.80 9.50
N LYS A 68 5.13 9.33 9.72
CA LYS A 68 5.68 9.24 11.07
C LYS A 68 6.39 10.53 11.42
N GLY A 69 5.83 11.27 12.38
CA GLY A 69 6.46 12.43 12.98
C GLY A 69 7.72 12.08 13.76
N GLY A 70 8.69 12.99 13.74
CA GLY A 70 9.92 12.88 14.54
C GLY A 70 9.70 13.31 15.99
N TYR A 71 10.41 12.69 16.93
CA TYR A 71 10.40 13.10 18.33
C TYR A 71 11.51 14.09 18.63
N ARG A 72 11.17 15.20 19.30
CA ARG A 72 12.14 16.21 19.74
C ARG A 72 12.81 15.74 21.03
N LEU A 73 14.14 15.62 21.03
CA LEU A 73 14.91 15.17 22.20
C LEU A 73 15.29 16.30 23.17
N LEU A 74 15.43 17.53 22.67
CA LEU A 74 15.87 18.69 23.44
C LEU A 74 14.97 19.89 23.17
N PRO A 75 14.71 20.76 24.15
CA PRO A 75 13.93 21.96 23.94
C PRO A 75 14.64 22.90 22.96
N SER A 76 13.87 23.73 22.27
CA SER A 76 14.42 24.79 21.43
C SER A 76 15.11 25.85 22.28
N LEU A 77 16.28 26.33 21.85
CA LEU A 77 16.98 27.45 22.48
C LEU A 77 16.48 28.82 21.98
N LEU A 78 15.69 28.84 20.91
CA LEU A 78 15.25 30.05 20.22
C LEU A 78 13.74 30.28 20.30
N THR A 79 12.95 29.22 20.45
CA THR A 79 11.48 29.26 20.44
C THR A 79 10.93 28.51 21.65
N ASP A 80 9.72 28.84 22.07
CA ASP A 80 9.03 28.10 23.13
C ASP A 80 8.42 26.81 22.56
N ALA A 81 9.31 25.86 22.26
CA ALA A 81 8.98 24.59 21.65
C ALA A 81 9.45 23.47 22.57
N PRO A 82 8.62 23.06 23.56
CA PRO A 82 9.00 22.06 24.54
C PRO A 82 9.22 20.69 23.90
N VAL A 83 9.85 19.80 24.67
CA VAL A 83 9.90 18.37 24.38
C VAL A 83 8.49 17.80 24.63
N PRO A 84 7.90 17.04 23.69
CA PRO A 84 6.59 16.42 23.91
C PRO A 84 6.60 15.43 25.07
N ASP A 85 5.47 15.31 25.77
CA ASP A 85 5.33 14.38 26.91
C ASP A 85 5.33 12.90 26.49
N SER A 86 4.98 12.62 25.23
CA SER A 86 5.00 11.28 24.64
C SER A 86 6.03 11.20 23.52
N VAL A 87 6.76 10.08 23.45
CA VAL A 87 7.68 9.77 22.35
C VAL A 87 6.98 9.61 20.99
N PHE A 88 5.65 9.47 21.02
CA PHE A 88 4.81 9.38 19.82
C PHE A 88 4.19 10.71 19.42
N ASP A 89 4.41 11.78 20.18
CA ASP A 89 3.93 13.11 19.83
C ASP A 89 5.00 13.87 19.04
N SER A 90 4.56 14.63 18.03
CA SER A 90 5.45 15.36 17.12
C SER A 90 4.95 16.77 16.83
N TYR A 91 5.89 17.67 16.54
CA TYR A 91 5.60 18.98 15.95
C TYR A 91 6.04 18.94 14.48
N THR A 92 5.21 19.40 13.55
CA THR A 92 5.53 19.37 12.12
C THR A 92 5.16 20.67 11.43
N SER A 93 5.94 21.03 10.41
CA SER A 93 5.61 22.09 9.44
C SER A 93 5.36 21.53 8.04
N MET A 94 5.36 20.22 7.91
CA MET A 94 5.11 19.49 6.66
C MET A 94 3.70 18.89 6.69
N PRO A 95 3.12 18.55 5.53
CA PRO A 95 1.87 17.81 5.49
C PRO A 95 1.96 16.54 6.35
N THR A 96 0.88 16.08 6.96
CA THR A 96 0.89 14.87 7.81
C THR A 96 0.58 13.60 7.03
N TRP A 97 -0.12 13.73 5.90
CA TRP A 97 -0.56 12.64 5.04
C TRP A 97 0.56 12.05 4.17
N ASN A 98 0.40 10.78 3.80
CA ASN A 98 1.11 10.14 2.70
C ASN A 98 0.12 9.46 1.78
N LYS A 99 0.52 9.23 0.53
CA LYS A 99 -0.21 8.37 -0.41
C LYS A 99 0.76 7.38 -1.02
N VAL A 100 0.39 6.09 -1.02
CA VAL A 100 1.06 5.07 -1.82
C VAL A 100 0.01 4.23 -2.53
N GLU A 101 0.01 4.31 -3.85
CA GLU A 101 -0.86 3.53 -4.73
C GLU A 101 -0.02 2.57 -5.55
N LEU A 102 -0.40 1.30 -5.52
CA LEU A 102 0.20 0.23 -6.30
C LEU A 102 -0.91 -0.47 -7.08
N GLU A 103 -0.73 -0.66 -8.37
CA GLU A 103 -1.66 -1.40 -9.20
C GLU A 103 -0.93 -2.30 -10.19
N GLY A 104 -1.37 -3.55 -10.29
CA GLY A 104 -0.69 -4.59 -11.06
C GLY A 104 -1.65 -5.47 -11.84
N TYR A 105 -1.22 -5.87 -13.03
CA TYR A 105 -1.90 -6.83 -13.90
C TYR A 105 -0.90 -7.88 -14.37
N SER A 106 -1.30 -9.15 -14.41
CA SER A 106 -0.50 -10.20 -15.03
C SER A 106 -1.36 -11.23 -15.76
N LEU A 107 -0.87 -11.67 -16.91
CA LEU A 107 -1.44 -12.73 -17.71
C LEU A 107 -0.41 -13.83 -17.87
N THR A 108 -0.77 -15.05 -17.51
CA THR A 108 -0.01 -16.26 -17.83
C THR A 108 -0.85 -17.14 -18.75
N ALA A 109 -0.29 -17.54 -19.87
CA ALA A 109 -0.85 -18.56 -20.74
C ALA A 109 0.16 -19.71 -20.88
N ARG A 110 -0.32 -20.95 -20.81
CA ARG A 110 0.51 -22.15 -20.93
C ARG A 110 -0.22 -23.15 -21.81
N TRP A 111 0.52 -23.77 -22.71
CA TRP A 111 0.05 -24.82 -23.58
C TRP A 111 1.05 -25.98 -23.60
N ASP A 112 0.60 -27.15 -23.18
CA ASP A 112 1.33 -28.40 -23.34
C ASP A 112 1.09 -28.94 -24.76
N LEU A 113 2.14 -28.99 -25.56
CA LEU A 113 2.09 -29.54 -26.92
C LEU A 113 2.21 -31.07 -26.91
N SER A 114 2.93 -31.60 -25.92
CA SER A 114 3.12 -33.03 -25.65
C SER A 114 3.64 -33.23 -24.23
N ASP A 115 3.78 -34.48 -23.80
CA ASP A 115 4.36 -34.86 -22.50
C ASP A 115 5.80 -34.31 -22.28
N ALA A 116 6.50 -33.95 -23.36
CA ALA A 116 7.88 -33.46 -23.32
C ALA A 116 8.03 -31.96 -23.62
N THR A 117 6.97 -31.27 -24.06
CA THR A 117 7.08 -29.90 -24.60
C THR A 117 5.93 -29.01 -24.15
N THR A 118 6.27 -27.87 -23.53
CA THR A 118 5.32 -26.83 -23.11
C THR A 118 5.75 -25.47 -23.63
N ILE A 119 4.79 -24.68 -24.12
CA ILE A 119 4.95 -23.27 -24.42
C ILE A 119 4.30 -22.44 -23.32
N LYS A 120 4.99 -21.41 -22.84
CA LYS A 120 4.50 -20.49 -21.81
C LYS A 120 4.70 -19.04 -22.23
N TYR A 121 3.64 -18.25 -22.09
CA TYR A 121 3.67 -16.79 -22.20
C TYR A 121 3.35 -16.16 -20.84
N ILE A 122 4.10 -15.11 -20.49
CA ILE A 122 3.87 -14.31 -19.29
C ILE A 122 3.99 -12.84 -19.69
N GLY A 123 2.92 -12.08 -19.47
CA GLY A 123 2.90 -10.62 -19.57
C GLY A 123 2.51 -10.03 -18.23
N ALA A 124 3.15 -8.94 -17.83
CA ALA A 124 2.82 -8.22 -16.61
C ALA A 124 3.04 -6.71 -16.78
N SER A 125 2.21 -5.92 -16.12
CA SER A 125 2.35 -4.48 -16.00
C SER A 125 2.11 -4.09 -14.55
N ARG A 126 2.88 -3.12 -14.05
CA ARG A 126 2.71 -2.60 -12.70
C ARG A 126 3.05 -1.12 -12.67
N ASP A 127 2.16 -0.36 -12.06
CA ASP A 127 2.29 1.08 -11.85
C ASP A 127 2.34 1.37 -10.34
N SER A 128 3.11 2.41 -10.00
CA SER A 128 3.31 2.86 -8.63
C SER A 128 3.28 4.38 -8.59
N TYR A 129 2.47 4.94 -7.69
CA TYR A 129 2.43 6.36 -7.43
C TYR A 129 2.53 6.60 -5.93
N SER A 130 3.56 7.32 -5.49
CA SER A 130 3.89 7.46 -4.07
C SER A 130 4.31 8.89 -3.72
N PRO A 131 3.39 9.87 -3.76
CA PRO A 131 3.69 11.21 -3.30
C PRO A 131 3.73 11.19 -1.78
N THR A 132 4.95 11.10 -1.24
CA THR A 132 5.19 11.09 0.20
C THR A 132 5.83 12.39 0.66
N ASN A 133 5.50 12.83 1.87
CA ASN A 133 6.18 13.94 2.52
C ASN A 133 7.56 13.46 3.05
N ILE A 134 8.66 14.01 2.51
CA ILE A 134 10.03 13.82 3.01
C ILE A 134 10.61 15.16 3.46
#